data_AF-M3H253-F1
#
_entry.id   AF-M3H253-F1
#
_cell.length_a   1.000
_cell.length_b   1.000
_cell.length_c   1.000
_cell.angle_alpha   90.00
_cell.angle_beta   90.00
_cell.angle_gamma   90.00
#
_symmetry.space_group_name_H-M   'P 1'
#
loop_
_entity.id
_entity.type
_entity.pdbx_description
1 polymer ?
#
loop_
_entity_poly.entity_id
_entity_poly.type
_entity_poly.pdbx_seq_one_letter_code
_entity_poly.pdbx_strand_id
1 'polypeptide(L)'
;MITFSPEELDRVSWIQSPSKVVKNFVGTKSVSEAASLLASGANSLLVSKQKYKELPNGKNLTIAVSRIPFPKRPFDPITRSDFSINSTEEKECK
;
A
#
# COMPACT_ATOMS: atom_id res chain seq x y z
N MET A 1 -20.05 -5.28 -3.44
CA MET A 1 -18.78 -5.09 -4.17
C MET A 1 -18.77 -3.67 -4.72
N ILE A 2 -17.72 -2.89 -4.45
CA ILE A 2 -17.62 -1.50 -4.93
C ILE A 2 -16.88 -1.50 -6.27
N THR A 3 -17.36 -0.71 -7.22
CA THR A 3 -16.74 -0.53 -8.54
C THR A 3 -16.62 0.96 -8.83
N PHE A 4 -15.60 1.33 -9.59
CA PHE A 4 -15.35 2.71 -9.99
C PHE A 4 -15.25 2.78 -11.52
N SER A 5 -15.72 3.89 -12.08
CA SER A 5 -15.54 4.23 -13.48
C SER A 5 -14.06 4.53 -13.80
N PRO A 6 -13.63 4.39 -15.07
CA PRO A 6 -12.32 4.85 -15.52
C PRO A 6 -11.97 6.28 -15.11
N GLU A 7 -12.93 7.20 -15.20
CA GLU A 7 -12.76 8.61 -14.91
C GLU A 7 -12.50 8.85 -13.42
N GLU A 8 -13.22 8.14 -12.54
CA GLU A 8 -12.97 8.18 -11.09
C GLU A 8 -11.57 7.65 -10.78
N LEU A 9 -11.18 6.53 -11.38
CA LEU A 9 -9.86 5.93 -11.16
C LEU A 9 -8.71 6.82 -11.65
N ASP A 10 -8.86 7.53 -12.78
CA ASP A 10 -7.79 8.34 -13.36
C ASP A 10 -7.48 9.63 -12.57
N ARG A 11 -8.46 10.13 -11.79
CA ARG A 11 -8.31 11.30 -10.92
C ARG A 11 -7.40 11.03 -9.71
N VAL A 12 -7.13 9.77 -9.38
CA VAL A 12 -6.26 9.41 -8.26
C VAL A 12 -4.82 9.81 -8.57
N SER A 13 -4.24 10.63 -7.69
CA SER A 13 -2.91 11.21 -7.90
C SER A 13 -1.77 10.38 -7.30
N TRP A 14 -2.01 9.61 -6.22
CA TRP A 14 -0.98 8.88 -5.45
C TRP A 14 -0.64 7.49 -6.01
N ILE A 15 -0.65 7.36 -7.34
CA ILE A 15 -0.36 6.11 -8.05
C ILE A 15 1.15 5.89 -8.12
N GLN A 16 1.63 4.75 -7.62
CA GLN A 16 3.06 4.43 -7.60
C GLN A 16 3.51 3.68 -8.85
N SER A 17 2.64 2.86 -9.45
CA SER A 17 2.99 2.01 -10.60
C SER A 17 2.06 2.25 -11.79
N PRO A 18 2.16 3.39 -12.50
CA PRO A 18 1.32 3.67 -13.66
C PRO A 18 1.58 2.68 -14.80
N SER A 19 0.57 2.40 -15.63
CA SER A 19 0.68 1.52 -16.79
C SER A 19 0.10 2.17 -18.03
N LYS A 20 0.96 2.35 -19.06
CA LYS A 20 0.54 2.85 -20.38
C LYS A 20 -0.49 1.94 -21.04
N VAL A 21 -0.32 0.62 -20.91
CA VAL A 21 -1.29 -0.37 -21.44
C VAL A 21 -2.66 -0.15 -20.80
N VAL A 22 -2.72 -0.06 -19.47
CA VAL A 22 -3.98 0.17 -18.76
C VAL A 22 -4.58 1.52 -19.13
N LYS A 23 -3.77 2.57 -19.28
CA LYS A 23 -4.24 3.89 -19.72
C LYS A 23 -4.90 3.83 -21.09
N ASN A 24 -4.31 3.09 -22.03
CA ASN A 24 -4.83 2.98 -23.38
C ASN A 24 -6.10 2.12 -23.48
N PHE A 25 -6.20 1.03 -22.72
CA PHE A 25 -7.34 0.10 -22.80
C PHE A 25 -8.49 0.44 -21.85
N VAL A 26 -8.18 1.02 -20.68
CA VAL A 26 -9.16 1.25 -19.61
C VAL A 26 -9.38 2.74 -19.37
N GLY A 27 -8.43 3.62 -19.72
CA GLY A 27 -8.56 5.08 -19.50
C GLY A 27 -7.98 5.59 -18.18
N THR A 28 -7.45 4.70 -17.32
CA THR A 28 -6.82 5.07 -16.03
C THR A 28 -5.33 4.73 -15.98
N LYS A 29 -4.54 5.49 -15.20
CA LYS A 29 -3.12 5.19 -14.91
C LYS A 29 -2.93 3.81 -14.24
N SER A 30 -3.88 3.37 -13.40
CA SER A 30 -3.72 2.14 -12.60
C SER A 30 -5.05 1.67 -12.00
N VAL A 31 -5.54 0.47 -12.34
CA VAL A 31 -6.83 -0.02 -11.79
C VAL A 31 -6.71 -0.39 -10.32
N SER A 32 -5.81 -1.32 -9.96
CA SER A 32 -5.74 -1.86 -8.59
C SER A 32 -5.37 -0.81 -7.54
N GLU A 33 -4.40 0.07 -7.85
CA GLU A 33 -3.95 1.09 -6.89
C GLU A 33 -4.99 2.19 -6.72
N ALA A 34 -5.58 2.70 -7.81
CA ALA A 34 -6.60 3.74 -7.74
C ALA A 34 -7.85 3.24 -7.00
N ALA A 35 -8.32 2.03 -7.32
CA ALA A 35 -9.48 1.44 -6.65
C ALA A 35 -9.25 1.25 -5.15
N SER A 36 -8.04 0.80 -4.76
CA SER A 36 -7.68 0.61 -3.35
C SER A 36 -7.69 1.95 -2.60
N LEU A 37 -7.02 2.98 -3.13
CA LEU A 37 -6.95 4.31 -2.52
C LEU A 37 -8.33 4.98 -2.41
N LEU A 38 -9.15 4.91 -3.46
CA LEU A 38 -10.51 5.46 -3.42
C LEU A 38 -11.40 4.73 -2.42
N ALA A 39 -11.38 3.39 -2.41
CA ALA A 39 -12.22 2.61 -1.51
C ALA A 39 -11.84 2.78 -0.03
N SER A 40 -10.55 2.97 0.26
CA SER A 40 -10.07 3.15 1.63
C SER A 40 -10.14 4.58 2.14
N GLY A 41 -10.15 5.57 1.25
CA GLY A 41 -9.93 6.98 1.61
C GLY A 41 -8.51 7.27 2.12
N ALA A 42 -7.56 6.37 1.85
CA ALA A 42 -6.16 6.53 2.25
C ALA A 42 -5.40 7.44 1.29
N ASN A 43 -4.35 8.08 1.81
CA ASN A 43 -3.44 8.92 1.02
C ASN A 43 -2.18 8.18 0.55
N SER A 44 -2.06 6.89 0.90
CA SER A 44 -0.89 6.08 0.53
C SER A 44 -1.24 4.60 0.45
N LEU A 45 -0.46 3.88 -0.38
CA LEU A 45 -0.52 2.43 -0.49
C LEU A 45 0.30 1.81 0.65
N LEU A 46 -0.25 0.76 1.27
CA LEU A 46 0.50 -0.12 2.17
C LEU A 46 1.33 -1.12 1.37
N VAL A 47 0.75 -1.64 0.28
CA VAL A 47 1.43 -2.50 -0.69
C VAL A 47 1.16 -1.93 -2.08
N SER A 48 2.24 -1.57 -2.78
CA SER A 48 2.19 -1.12 -4.17
C SER A 48 1.74 -2.24 -5.10
N LYS A 49 1.43 -1.92 -6.36
CA LYS A 49 0.95 -2.92 -7.34
C LYS A 49 1.87 -4.15 -7.46
N GLN A 50 1.36 -5.28 -7.02
CA GLN A 50 1.95 -6.60 -7.26
C GLN A 50 1.33 -7.21 -8.50
N LYS A 51 2.16 -7.73 -9.39
CA LYS A 51 1.73 -8.45 -10.59
C LYS A 51 1.83 -9.94 -10.33
N TYR A 52 0.76 -10.67 -10.60
CA TYR A 52 0.72 -12.12 -10.58
C TYR A 52 0.35 -12.64 -11.97
N LYS A 53 1.02 -13.70 -12.37
CA LYS A 53 0.73 -14.45 -13.60
C LYS A 53 0.82 -15.92 -13.26
N GLU A 54 -0.26 -16.65 -13.51
CA GLU A 54 -0.39 -18.05 -13.09
C GLU A 54 0.61 -18.97 -13.80
N LEU A 55 0.66 -18.92 -15.12
CA LEU A 55 1.56 -19.68 -16.00
C LEU A 55 1.98 -18.79 -17.19
N PRO A 56 2.97 -19.19 -18.04
CA PRO A 56 3.39 -18.39 -19.19
C PRO A 56 2.23 -17.95 -20.12
N ASN A 57 1.20 -18.79 -20.25
CA ASN A 57 -0.03 -18.51 -21.03
C ASN A 57 -1.28 -18.35 -20.14
N GLY A 58 -1.10 -18.20 -18.82
CA GLY A 58 -2.19 -18.08 -17.84
C GLY A 58 -2.76 -16.67 -17.72
N LYS A 59 -3.75 -16.52 -16.84
CA LYS A 59 -4.40 -15.23 -16.57
C LYS A 59 -3.45 -14.26 -15.85
N ASN A 60 -3.66 -12.97 -16.11
CA ASN A 60 -2.97 -11.90 -15.41
C ASN A 60 -3.82 -11.37 -14.27
N LEU A 61 -3.20 -11.07 -13.13
CA LEU A 61 -3.83 -10.44 -11.99
C LEU A 61 -2.90 -9.36 -11.44
N THR A 62 -3.48 -8.26 -10.97
CA THR A 62 -2.74 -7.25 -10.22
C THR A 62 -3.48 -6.90 -8.95
N ILE A 63 -2.75 -6.83 -7.84
CA ILE A 63 -3.27 -6.49 -6.52
C ILE A 63 -2.51 -5.27 -5.98
N ALA A 64 -3.21 -4.40 -5.27
CA ALA A 64 -2.61 -3.33 -4.48
C ALA A 64 -3.41 -3.19 -3.19
N VAL A 65 -2.74 -2.81 -2.10
CA VAL A 65 -3.37 -2.74 -0.77
C VAL A 65 -3.14 -1.36 -0.19
N SER A 66 -4.21 -0.79 0.34
CA SER A 66 -4.21 0.43 1.13
C SER A 66 -4.92 0.16 2.45
N ARG A 67 -4.56 0.93 3.46
CA ARG A 67 -5.12 0.76 4.80
C ARG A 67 -6.22 1.79 5.00
N ILE A 68 -7.41 1.34 5.40
CA ILE A 68 -8.50 2.23 5.83
C ILE A 68 -7.99 3.07 7.01
N PRO A 69 -8.01 4.41 6.94
CA PRO A 69 -7.60 5.27 8.03
C PRO A 69 -8.36 4.94 9.31
N PHE A 70 -7.62 4.78 10.41
CA PHE A 70 -8.19 4.54 11.73
C PHE A 70 -7.46 5.36 12.80
N PRO A 71 -8.15 5.76 13.88
CA PRO A 71 -7.54 6.52 14.97
C PRO A 71 -6.35 5.76 15.56
N LYS A 72 -5.21 6.43 15.74
CA LYS A 72 -4.08 5.82 16.45
C LYS A 72 -4.51 5.55 17.89
N ARG A 73 -4.05 4.43 18.45
CA ARG A 73 -4.19 4.18 19.90
C ARG A 73 -3.59 5.37 20.65
N PRO A 74 -4.27 5.90 21.68
CA PRO A 74 -3.68 6.92 22.54
C PRO A 74 -2.32 6.41 23.05
N PHE A 75 -1.35 7.31 23.05
CA PHE A 75 -0.03 6.99 23.57
C PHE A 75 -0.10 7.09 25.09
N ASP A 76 -0.05 5.94 25.78
CA ASP A 76 0.14 5.88 27.22
C ASP A 76 1.64 5.77 27.50
N PRO A 77 2.29 6.83 28.03
CA PRO A 77 3.73 6.81 28.29
C PRO A 77 4.16 5.78 29.36
N ILE A 78 3.21 5.25 30.14
CA ILE A 78 3.49 4.36 31.28
C ILE A 78 3.75 2.91 30.84
N THR A 79 3.29 2.48 29.65
CA THR A 79 3.34 1.06 29.24
C THR A 79 4.60 0.65 28.45
N ARG A 80 5.62 1.52 28.36
CA ARG A 80 6.86 1.25 27.59
C ARG A 80 8.12 1.08 28.43
N SER A 81 8.05 1.18 29.76
CA SER A 81 9.21 0.94 30.64
C SER A 81 9.73 -0.49 30.60
N ASP A 82 8.95 -1.44 30.09
CA ASP A 82 9.22 -2.86 30.27
C ASP A 82 10.08 -3.47 29.14
N PHE A 83 10.50 -2.66 28.15
CA PHE A 83 11.37 -3.08 27.05
C PHE A 83 12.60 -2.19 26.88
N SER A 84 13.17 -1.71 27.99
CA SER A 84 14.57 -1.25 27.99
C SER A 84 15.48 -2.46 28.12
N ILE A 85 15.93 -2.97 26.97
CA ILE A 85 16.99 -3.96 26.87
C ILE A 85 18.25 -3.37 27.50
N ASN A 86 18.72 -3.96 28.59
CA ASN A 86 20.10 -3.83 29.04
C ASN A 86 21.01 -4.42 27.97
N SER A 87 21.72 -3.58 27.20
CA SER A 87 22.90 -3.98 26.45
C SER A 87 24.13 -3.43 27.15
N THR A 88 24.77 -4.32 27.89
CA THR A 88 26.01 -4.17 28.66
C THR A 88 27.16 -3.66 27.80
N GLU A 89 28.01 -2.81 28.39
CA GLU A 89 29.28 -2.32 27.86
C GLU A 89 30.24 -3.48 27.53
N GLU A 90 30.75 -3.55 26.29
CA GLU A 90 32.02 -4.22 26.00
C GLU A 90 33.13 -3.17 26.03
N LYS A 91 33.97 -3.24 27.06
CA LYS A 91 35.22 -2.46 27.16
C LYS A 91 36.26 -3.09 26.26
N GLU A 92 36.69 -2.36 25.24
CA GLU A 92 37.88 -2.68 24.44
C GLU A 92 39.13 -2.41 25.29
N CYS A 93 39.92 -3.47 25.53
CA CYS A 93 41.17 -3.44 26.28
C CYS A 93 42.28 -2.89 25.37
N LYS A 94 42.97 -1.83 25.81
CA LYS A 94 44.29 -1.42 25.31
C LYS A 94 45.36 -1.77 26.32
#